data_AF-M6EG17-F1
#
_entry.id   AF-M6EG17-F1
#
_cell.length_a   1.000
_cell.length_b   1.000
_cell.length_c   1.000
_cell.angle_alpha   90.00
_cell.angle_beta   90.00
_cell.angle_gamma   90.00
#
_symmetry.space_group_name_H-M   'P 1'
#
loop_
_entity.id
_entity.type
_entity.pdbx_description
1 polymer ?
#
loop_
_entity_poly.entity_id
_entity_poly.type
_entity_poly.pdbx_seq_one_letter_code
_entity_poly.pdbx_strand_id
1 'polypeptide(L)'
;MNPSDPFQELYQTNRIKGSSESQATKEYSENSFLFKKYSNKEKTLNPYFSFRGRTLSKIAFGCYRVGLESPEHEKAMGLSFSEGFNVIDTSSNYGNGESESLVGKVLRKKITTGELKRENVFIVTKAGYIQGKNLQIVMELEKQNTGFPEITYYSEECYHCIHPFFLEDQLERSLQRLGLETVDVFLLHNPEYFLMDREKHNVSKEKATEQYYERIRNSFRFLEQKRKEGKILYYGISSNTFPEDSEKYTATSLIKILKIAKEIQDELGLDESGFAVVQFPGNLLENGFLDPKFEGKNLVSLIHENGLLPLINRPLNAISSSGNIRRLSYDPKKKSGDVMLLLKERLEVIYEREEKSLSILPQGSIKYTFRTVIEPYLDQFQNQNHLNQFLERTVIPILQQLISQVEKLGGQKAQAEYIETLNEALPILEQYVFQKNILDRSELYEKILKCYPKYQGWNLSTIALHLLHSSLGEGVVLLGMRREEYVKDASFSFGAPANDIQYQDWKKFEV
;
A
#
# COMPACT_ATOMS: atom_id res chain seq x y z
N MET A 1 30.58 13.52 0.07
CA MET A 1 29.69 12.62 0.84
C MET A 1 30.01 12.83 2.30
N ASN A 2 28.99 13.01 3.13
CA ASN A 2 29.16 13.01 4.59
C ASN A 2 29.44 11.56 5.01
N PRO A 3 30.62 11.22 5.57
CA PRO A 3 30.94 9.85 5.98
C PRO A 3 30.06 9.34 7.13
N SER A 4 29.27 10.19 7.78
CA SER A 4 28.27 9.79 8.77
C SER A 4 26.88 9.52 8.20
N ASP A 5 26.71 9.52 6.87
CA ASP A 5 25.42 9.27 6.23
C ASP A 5 24.96 7.82 6.44
N PRO A 6 23.88 7.56 7.19
CA PRO A 6 23.44 6.20 7.51
C PRO A 6 22.91 5.43 6.29
N PHE A 7 22.72 6.07 5.15
CA PHE A 7 22.28 5.44 3.90
C PHE A 7 23.44 5.11 2.95
N GLN A 8 24.70 5.38 3.31
CA GLN A 8 25.84 5.22 2.40
C GLN A 8 25.96 3.81 1.79
N GLU A 9 25.68 2.77 2.58
CA GLU A 9 25.71 1.37 2.13
C GLU A 9 24.62 1.02 1.10
N LEU A 10 23.57 1.84 1.00
CA LEU A 10 22.46 1.66 0.05
C LEU A 10 22.71 2.37 -1.28
N TYR A 11 23.73 3.22 -1.37
CA TYR A 11 23.98 4.01 -2.58
C TYR A 11 24.59 3.18 -3.69
N GLN A 12 24.11 3.43 -4.90
CA GLN A 12 24.69 2.88 -6.11
C GLN A 12 26.03 3.56 -6.40
N THR A 13 26.97 2.81 -6.96
CA THR A 13 28.33 3.31 -7.26
C THR A 13 28.37 4.42 -8.29
N ASN A 14 27.44 4.44 -9.26
CA ASN A 14 27.35 5.43 -10.33
C ASN A 14 25.89 5.76 -10.64
N ARG A 15 25.63 6.94 -11.21
CA ARG A 15 24.30 7.29 -11.74
C ARG A 15 24.16 6.94 -13.21
N ILE A 16 23.01 6.39 -13.58
CA ILE A 16 22.59 6.14 -14.95
C ILE A 16 21.87 7.39 -15.45
N LYS A 17 22.30 7.89 -16.61
CA LYS A 17 21.69 9.05 -17.27
C LYS A 17 20.36 8.69 -17.91
N GLY A 18 19.53 9.70 -18.13
CA GLY A 18 18.30 9.58 -18.88
C GLY A 18 17.07 9.33 -18.00
N SER A 19 15.93 9.41 -18.68
CA SER A 19 14.58 9.25 -18.14
C SER A 19 13.73 8.51 -19.17
N SER A 20 12.51 8.10 -18.83
CA SER A 20 11.62 7.48 -19.82
C SER A 20 11.38 8.39 -21.03
N GLU A 21 11.44 7.80 -22.23
CA GLU A 21 11.25 8.50 -23.50
C GLU A 21 10.09 7.91 -24.30
N SER A 22 9.43 8.76 -25.09
CA SER A 22 8.25 8.39 -25.88
C SER A 22 8.52 7.21 -26.83
N GLN A 23 9.58 7.29 -27.63
CA GLN A 23 9.92 6.25 -28.59
C GLN A 23 10.39 4.96 -27.90
N ALA A 24 11.26 5.08 -26.89
CA ALA A 24 11.81 3.93 -26.18
C ALA A 24 10.75 3.14 -25.39
N THR A 25 9.81 3.82 -24.73
CA THR A 25 8.69 3.17 -24.02
C THR A 25 7.73 2.47 -24.99
N LYS A 26 7.46 3.09 -26.15
CA LYS A 26 6.64 2.50 -27.21
C LYS A 26 7.29 1.23 -27.77
N GLU A 27 8.54 1.30 -28.20
CA GLU A 27 9.28 0.14 -28.74
C GLU A 27 9.38 -1.00 -27.72
N TYR A 28 9.63 -0.69 -26.44
CA TYR A 28 9.64 -1.69 -25.37
C TYR A 28 8.28 -2.38 -25.26
N SER A 29 7.19 -1.61 -25.24
CA SER A 29 5.83 -2.16 -25.13
C SER A 29 5.47 -3.06 -26.32
N GLU A 30 5.73 -2.64 -27.56
CA GLU A 30 5.40 -3.39 -28.78
C GLU A 30 6.18 -4.72 -28.88
N ASN A 31 7.39 -4.78 -28.32
CA ASN A 31 8.22 -5.98 -28.30
C ASN A 31 7.96 -6.91 -27.10
N SER A 32 7.18 -6.47 -26.11
CA SER A 32 6.93 -7.19 -24.86
C SER A 32 6.10 -8.47 -25.03
N PHE A 33 6.20 -9.37 -24.04
CA PHE A 33 5.34 -10.54 -23.97
C PHE A 33 3.86 -10.16 -23.78
N LEU A 34 3.57 -9.20 -22.89
CA LEU A 34 2.20 -8.70 -22.65
C LEU A 34 1.54 -8.21 -23.93
N PHE A 35 2.23 -7.42 -24.75
CA PHE A 35 1.67 -6.93 -26.02
C PHE A 35 1.38 -8.07 -26.99
N LYS A 36 2.34 -8.98 -27.17
CA LYS A 36 2.18 -10.16 -28.05
C LYS A 36 1.00 -11.02 -27.63
N LYS A 37 0.82 -11.25 -26.33
CA LYS A 37 -0.23 -12.10 -25.76
C LYS A 37 -1.61 -11.45 -25.79
N TYR A 38 -1.71 -10.13 -25.58
CA TYR A 38 -2.97 -9.40 -25.40
C TYR A 38 -3.25 -8.38 -26.51
N SER A 39 -2.74 -8.61 -27.72
CA SER A 39 -2.87 -7.71 -28.87
C SER A 39 -4.30 -7.66 -29.46
N ASN A 40 -5.13 -8.68 -29.21
CA ASN A 40 -6.51 -8.73 -29.71
C ASN A 40 -7.48 -8.00 -28.77
N LYS A 41 -7.65 -6.69 -29.00
CA LYS A 41 -8.48 -5.80 -28.15
C LYS A 41 -9.96 -6.19 -28.04
N GLU A 42 -10.50 -7.01 -28.96
CA GLU A 42 -11.87 -7.50 -28.86
C GLU A 42 -12.02 -8.58 -27.78
N LYS A 43 -10.94 -9.32 -27.49
CA LYS A 43 -10.93 -10.44 -26.55
C LYS A 43 -10.16 -10.15 -25.27
N THR A 44 -9.28 -9.14 -25.29
CA THR A 44 -8.35 -8.86 -24.20
C THR A 44 -8.23 -7.36 -23.97
N LEU A 45 -7.90 -6.97 -22.75
CA LEU A 45 -7.62 -5.59 -22.44
C LEU A 45 -6.22 -5.22 -22.93
N ASN A 46 -6.08 -4.07 -23.58
CA ASN A 46 -4.77 -3.52 -23.91
C ASN A 46 -3.98 -3.26 -22.62
N PRO A 47 -2.82 -3.91 -22.40
CA PRO A 47 -2.03 -3.73 -21.18
C PRO A 47 -1.37 -2.35 -21.08
N TYR A 48 -1.38 -1.56 -22.15
CA TYR A 48 -0.72 -0.26 -22.22
C TYR A 48 -1.68 0.90 -22.56
N PHE A 49 -1.29 2.10 -22.17
CA PHE A 49 -1.91 3.37 -22.56
C PHE A 49 -0.84 4.46 -22.75
N SER A 50 -1.21 5.60 -23.33
CA SER A 50 -0.29 6.72 -23.55
C SER A 50 -0.48 7.78 -22.46
N PHE A 51 0.63 8.30 -21.92
CA PHE A 51 0.62 9.43 -21.01
C PHE A 51 1.78 10.37 -21.34
N ARG A 52 1.45 11.63 -21.73
CA ARG A 52 2.43 12.64 -22.15
C ARG A 52 3.51 12.07 -23.10
N GLY A 53 3.06 11.31 -24.10
CA GLY A 53 3.89 10.68 -25.12
C GLY A 53 4.51 9.32 -24.75
N ARG A 54 4.44 8.90 -23.48
CA ARG A 54 5.03 7.63 -23.00
C ARG A 54 4.02 6.51 -23.02
N THR A 55 4.43 5.33 -23.47
CA THR A 55 3.58 4.14 -23.43
C THR A 55 3.81 3.40 -22.10
N LEU A 56 2.81 3.41 -21.23
CA LEU A 56 2.90 2.90 -19.86
C LEU A 56 2.07 1.65 -19.66
N SER A 57 2.58 0.68 -18.90
CA SER A 57 1.80 -0.48 -18.46
C SER A 57 0.73 -0.07 -17.43
N LYS A 58 -0.50 -0.56 -17.60
CA LYS A 58 -1.65 -0.32 -16.69
C LYS A 58 -1.46 -0.87 -15.27
N ILE A 59 -0.45 -1.71 -15.06
CA ILE A 59 -0.04 -2.18 -13.73
C ILE A 59 1.44 -1.82 -13.55
N ALA A 60 1.78 -1.30 -12.38
CA ALA A 60 3.15 -1.05 -11.97
C ALA A 60 3.62 -2.07 -10.93
N PHE A 61 4.93 -2.29 -10.91
CA PHE A 61 5.57 -2.94 -9.78
C PHE A 61 5.63 -1.96 -8.60
N GLY A 62 4.74 -2.15 -7.62
CA GLY A 62 4.72 -1.38 -6.37
C GLY A 62 5.72 -1.95 -5.36
N CYS A 63 6.60 -1.10 -4.84
CA CYS A 63 7.71 -1.55 -4.00
C CYS A 63 7.44 -1.51 -2.49
N TYR A 64 6.18 -1.33 -2.07
CA TYR A 64 5.85 -1.40 -0.65
C TYR A 64 6.13 -2.81 -0.09
N ARG A 65 6.96 -2.86 0.96
CA ARG A 65 7.52 -4.10 1.58
C ARG A 65 8.46 -4.89 0.67
N VAL A 66 9.11 -4.23 -0.28
CA VAL A 66 10.20 -4.80 -1.07
C VAL A 66 11.53 -4.45 -0.39
N GLY A 67 12.23 -5.45 0.12
CA GLY A 67 13.57 -5.32 0.71
C GLY A 67 14.69 -5.74 -0.24
N LEU A 68 15.88 -5.17 -0.04
CA LEU A 68 17.07 -5.33 -0.90
C LEU A 68 17.67 -6.75 -0.81
N GLU A 69 17.55 -7.38 0.35
CA GLU A 69 18.16 -8.68 0.64
C GLU A 69 17.32 -9.87 0.16
N SER A 70 16.11 -9.65 -0.35
CA SER A 70 15.21 -10.74 -0.76
C SER A 70 15.47 -11.17 -2.21
N PRO A 71 15.97 -12.40 -2.45
CA PRO A 71 16.16 -12.91 -3.80
C PRO A 71 14.82 -13.12 -4.53
N GLU A 72 13.74 -13.39 -3.79
CA GLU A 72 12.39 -13.53 -4.36
C GLU A 72 11.91 -12.20 -4.96
N HIS A 73 12.16 -11.08 -4.27
CA HIS A 73 11.81 -9.75 -4.78
C HIS A 73 12.64 -9.38 -6.02
N GLU A 74 13.96 -9.65 -6.02
CA GLU A 74 14.82 -9.41 -7.18
C GLU A 74 14.33 -10.20 -8.41
N LYS A 75 14.03 -11.50 -8.23
CA LYS A 75 13.51 -12.36 -9.28
C LYS A 75 12.16 -11.88 -9.80
N ALA A 76 11.22 -11.53 -8.92
CA ALA A 76 9.90 -11.07 -9.32
C ALA A 76 9.96 -9.75 -10.11
N MET A 77 10.82 -8.81 -9.71
CA MET A 77 11.05 -7.57 -10.47
C MET A 77 11.73 -7.85 -11.83
N GLY A 78 12.68 -8.79 -11.85
CA GLY A 78 13.29 -9.25 -13.11
C GLY A 78 12.26 -9.84 -14.07
N LEU A 79 11.34 -10.67 -13.57
CA LEU A 79 10.24 -11.25 -14.33
C LEU A 79 9.26 -10.17 -14.80
N SER A 80 8.92 -9.18 -13.98
CA SER A 80 7.97 -8.13 -14.39
C SER A 80 8.46 -7.34 -15.59
N PHE A 81 9.76 -7.01 -15.65
CA PHE A 81 10.33 -6.41 -16.86
C PHE A 81 10.29 -7.37 -18.04
N SER A 82 10.60 -8.65 -17.83
CA SER A 82 10.60 -9.66 -18.91
C SER A 82 9.20 -9.88 -19.51
N GLU A 83 8.14 -9.74 -18.70
CA GLU A 83 6.74 -9.77 -19.17
C GLU A 83 6.38 -8.52 -19.97
N GLY A 84 6.91 -7.35 -19.61
CA GLY A 84 6.61 -6.07 -20.27
C GLY A 84 6.09 -4.97 -19.36
N PHE A 85 6.05 -5.16 -18.05
CA PHE A 85 5.73 -4.07 -17.13
C PHE A 85 6.88 -3.04 -17.16
N ASN A 86 6.55 -1.75 -17.31
CA ASN A 86 7.55 -0.69 -17.39
C ASN A 86 7.34 0.47 -16.42
N VAL A 87 6.40 0.34 -15.49
CA VAL A 87 6.18 1.33 -14.43
C VAL A 87 6.61 0.75 -13.09
N ILE A 88 7.42 1.50 -12.34
CA ILE A 88 7.86 1.15 -10.98
C ILE A 88 7.41 2.28 -10.03
N ASP A 89 6.76 1.91 -8.93
CA ASP A 89 6.49 2.83 -7.81
C ASP A 89 7.29 2.41 -6.58
N THR A 90 8.07 3.33 -6.03
CA THR A 90 8.87 3.14 -4.82
C THR A 90 8.77 4.36 -3.91
N SER A 91 9.54 4.41 -2.82
CA SER A 91 9.61 5.57 -1.93
C SER A 91 10.87 5.54 -1.09
N SER A 92 11.35 6.73 -0.70
CA SER A 92 12.45 6.91 0.26
C SER A 92 12.26 6.16 1.58
N ASN A 93 11.02 6.01 2.09
CA ASN A 93 10.77 5.36 3.38
C ASN A 93 10.49 3.84 3.27
N TYR A 94 10.30 3.29 2.07
CA TYR A 94 10.00 1.87 1.89
C TYR A 94 11.23 1.01 2.18
N GLY A 95 11.11 0.14 3.20
CA GLY A 95 12.24 -0.63 3.70
C GLY A 95 13.41 0.27 4.13
N ASN A 96 13.13 1.49 4.60
CA ASN A 96 14.15 2.46 4.98
C ASN A 96 15.15 2.76 3.83
N GLY A 97 14.64 2.85 2.59
CA GLY A 97 15.42 3.13 1.38
C GLY A 97 15.89 1.88 0.62
N GLU A 98 15.74 0.69 1.19
CA GLU A 98 16.14 -0.56 0.53
C GLU A 98 15.40 -0.80 -0.78
N SER A 99 14.12 -0.42 -0.86
CA SER A 99 13.33 -0.68 -2.06
C SER A 99 13.87 0.09 -3.29
N GLU A 100 14.27 1.35 -3.10
CA GLU A 100 14.95 2.15 -4.12
C GLU A 100 16.28 1.51 -4.55
N SER A 101 17.01 0.97 -3.58
CA SER A 101 18.29 0.31 -3.81
C SER A 101 18.14 -0.98 -4.62
N LEU A 102 17.08 -1.77 -4.34
CA LEU A 102 16.77 -2.96 -5.12
C LEU A 102 16.38 -2.60 -6.56
N VAL A 103 15.54 -1.57 -6.74
CA VAL A 103 15.18 -1.07 -8.08
C VAL A 103 16.43 -0.67 -8.85
N GLY A 104 17.32 0.12 -8.24
CA GLY A 104 18.59 0.52 -8.86
C GLY A 104 19.49 -0.67 -9.23
N LYS A 105 19.60 -1.66 -8.34
CA LYS A 105 20.35 -2.91 -8.58
C LYS A 105 19.81 -3.67 -9.79
N VAL A 106 18.49 -3.89 -9.85
CA VAL A 106 17.85 -4.66 -10.94
C VAL A 106 17.94 -3.91 -12.27
N LEU A 107 17.68 -2.60 -12.28
CA LEU A 107 17.79 -1.77 -13.47
C LEU A 107 19.22 -1.81 -14.04
N ARG A 108 20.23 -1.57 -13.19
CA ARG A 108 21.63 -1.63 -13.60
C ARG A 108 21.99 -2.97 -14.21
N LYS A 109 21.59 -4.07 -13.56
CA LYS A 109 21.83 -5.43 -14.05
C LYS A 109 21.24 -5.62 -15.45
N LYS A 110 19.95 -5.30 -15.64
CA LYS A 110 19.26 -5.47 -16.94
C LYS A 110 19.77 -4.52 -18.03
N ILE A 111 20.20 -3.31 -17.67
CA ILE A 111 20.82 -2.38 -18.61
C ILE A 111 22.19 -2.88 -19.05
N THR A 112 22.99 -3.39 -18.11
CA THR A 112 24.32 -3.93 -18.40
C THR A 112 24.25 -5.17 -19.28
N THR A 113 23.21 -6.01 -19.13
CA THR A 113 22.99 -7.17 -20.00
C THR A 113 22.33 -6.83 -21.34
N GLY A 114 21.96 -5.57 -21.58
CA GLY A 114 21.29 -5.11 -22.80
C GLY A 114 19.82 -5.52 -22.91
N GLU A 115 19.23 -6.08 -21.84
CA GLU A 115 17.81 -6.47 -21.80
C GLU A 115 16.87 -5.26 -21.65
N LEU A 116 17.40 -4.13 -21.18
CA LEU A 116 16.62 -2.93 -20.88
C LEU A 116 17.46 -1.68 -21.13
N LYS A 117 16.81 -0.56 -21.41
CA LYS A 117 17.41 0.77 -21.39
C LYS A 117 16.72 1.62 -20.33
N ARG A 118 17.40 2.63 -19.78
CA ARG A 118 16.80 3.54 -18.77
C ARG A 118 15.53 4.20 -19.31
N GLU A 119 15.54 4.50 -20.60
CA GLU A 119 14.49 5.18 -21.35
C GLU A 119 13.24 4.31 -21.54
N ASN A 120 13.33 3.00 -21.30
CA ASN A 120 12.17 2.10 -21.37
C ASN A 120 11.27 2.17 -20.14
N VAL A 121 11.76 2.65 -19.00
CA VAL A 121 11.13 2.48 -17.68
C VAL A 121 10.69 3.82 -17.08
N PHE A 122 9.45 3.87 -16.58
CA PHE A 122 8.89 5.00 -15.86
C PHE A 122 8.99 4.78 -14.35
N ILE A 123 9.77 5.61 -13.66
CA ILE A 123 10.08 5.48 -12.23
C ILE A 123 9.37 6.58 -11.43
N VAL A 124 8.54 6.14 -10.49
CA VAL A 124 7.89 6.99 -9.48
C VAL A 124 8.57 6.76 -8.13
N THR A 125 9.07 7.83 -7.51
CA THR A 125 9.43 7.82 -6.09
C THR A 125 8.71 8.93 -5.34
N LYS A 126 8.83 8.95 -4.01
CA LYS A 126 8.09 9.86 -3.15
C LYS A 126 8.77 10.04 -1.79
N ALA A 127 8.59 11.22 -1.21
CA ALA A 127 9.13 11.60 0.09
C ALA A 127 8.11 12.38 0.93
N GLY A 128 8.27 12.33 2.25
CA GLY A 128 7.40 13.01 3.20
C GLY A 128 7.56 12.45 4.62
N TYR A 129 7.69 11.13 4.73
CA TYR A 129 7.88 10.46 6.01
C TYR A 129 9.30 10.58 6.55
N ILE A 130 9.40 10.89 7.83
CA ILE A 130 10.63 10.84 8.63
C ILE A 130 10.48 9.69 9.62
N GLN A 131 11.11 8.57 9.31
CA GLN A 131 11.07 7.31 10.05
C GLN A 131 12.44 6.64 9.95
N GLY A 132 12.72 5.68 10.84
CA GLY A 132 13.94 4.87 10.75
C GLY A 132 15.23 5.70 10.72
N LYS A 133 16.07 5.51 9.70
CA LYS A 133 17.35 6.23 9.56
C LYS A 133 17.14 7.74 9.36
N ASN A 134 16.05 8.17 8.72
CA ASN A 134 15.75 9.60 8.59
C ASN A 134 15.42 10.25 9.94
N LEU A 135 14.80 9.53 10.86
CA LEU A 135 14.52 10.04 12.20
C LEU A 135 15.84 10.31 12.97
N GLN A 136 16.83 9.42 12.81
CA GLN A 136 18.16 9.61 13.40
C GLN A 136 18.85 10.87 12.86
N ILE A 137 18.80 11.10 11.54
CA ILE A 137 19.33 12.31 10.90
C ILE A 137 18.66 13.56 11.46
N VAL A 138 17.33 13.57 11.51
CA VAL A 138 16.57 14.72 12.01
C VAL A 138 16.92 15.03 13.47
N MET A 139 16.95 14.02 14.34
CA MET A 139 17.33 14.18 15.74
C MET A 139 18.76 14.71 15.91
N GLU A 140 19.70 14.32 15.04
CA GLU A 140 21.07 14.83 15.07
C GLU A 140 21.15 16.29 14.61
N LEU A 141 20.47 16.64 13.52
CA LEU A 141 20.42 18.02 13.02
C LEU A 141 19.73 18.96 14.01
N GLU A 142 18.68 18.51 14.69
CA GLU A 142 18.01 19.29 15.75
C GLU A 142 18.94 19.57 16.92
N LYS A 143 19.74 18.59 17.38
CA LYS A 143 20.77 18.80 18.42
C LYS A 143 21.82 19.83 18.01
N GLN A 144 22.05 20.00 16.71
CA GLN A 144 22.99 20.97 16.15
C GLN A 144 22.33 22.32 15.81
N ASN A 145 21.03 22.50 16.09
CA ASN A 145 20.23 23.66 15.69
C ASN A 145 20.19 23.91 14.16
N THR A 146 20.35 22.85 13.37
CA THR A 146 20.29 22.87 11.90
C THR A 146 19.20 21.94 11.36
N GLY A 147 18.14 21.72 12.15
CA GLY A 147 16.99 20.89 11.80
C GLY A 147 16.22 21.42 10.58
N PHE A 148 15.46 20.55 9.93
CA PHE A 148 14.61 20.98 8.82
C PHE A 148 13.46 21.86 9.33
N PRO A 149 13.09 22.94 8.60
CA PRO A 149 11.92 23.72 8.95
C PRO A 149 10.62 22.92 8.84
N GLU A 150 9.61 23.38 9.59
CA GLU A 150 8.22 22.93 9.48
C GLU A 150 7.97 21.43 9.71
N ILE A 151 8.83 20.70 10.42
CA ILE A 151 8.56 19.29 10.74
C ILE A 151 7.24 19.14 11.51
N THR A 152 6.44 18.15 11.12
CA THR A 152 5.25 17.70 11.83
C THR A 152 5.60 16.48 12.66
N TYR A 153 5.59 16.63 13.98
CA TYR A 153 5.89 15.57 14.95
C TYR A 153 4.65 14.71 15.25
N TYR A 154 4.17 13.95 14.26
CA TYR A 154 2.89 13.24 14.34
C TYR A 154 2.82 12.14 15.41
N SER A 155 3.93 11.41 15.63
CA SER A 155 4.16 10.49 16.75
C SER A 155 5.67 10.29 17.00
N GLU A 156 6.05 9.67 18.12
CA GLU A 156 7.46 9.45 18.50
C GLU A 156 8.27 8.69 17.43
N GLU A 157 7.64 7.76 16.71
CA GLU A 157 8.29 6.95 15.67
C GLU A 157 8.01 7.44 14.23
N CYS A 158 7.24 8.52 14.06
CA CYS A 158 6.82 8.98 12.75
C CYS A 158 6.64 10.51 12.74
N TYR A 159 7.62 11.22 12.16
CA TYR A 159 7.46 12.62 11.79
C TYR A 159 7.15 12.74 10.30
N HIS A 160 6.78 13.94 9.87
CA HIS A 160 6.45 14.24 8.48
C HIS A 160 6.97 15.62 8.08
N CYS A 161 7.48 15.75 6.87
CA CYS A 161 7.92 17.03 6.33
C CYS A 161 7.83 17.07 4.80
N ILE A 162 7.33 18.18 4.26
CA ILE A 162 7.36 18.51 2.83
C ILE A 162 8.07 19.82 2.55
N HIS A 163 8.81 20.38 3.52
CA HIS A 163 9.54 21.61 3.31
C HIS A 163 10.62 21.41 2.23
N PRO A 164 10.86 22.38 1.33
CA PRO A 164 11.84 22.28 0.24
C PRO A 164 13.22 21.72 0.63
N PHE A 165 13.79 22.14 1.77
CA PHE A 165 15.08 21.64 2.25
C PHE A 165 15.08 20.15 2.57
N PHE A 166 13.99 19.64 3.16
CA PHE A 166 13.87 18.20 3.41
C PHE A 166 13.64 17.44 2.11
N LEU A 167 12.79 17.97 1.21
CA LEU A 167 12.54 17.34 -0.09
C LEU A 167 13.82 17.27 -0.95
N GLU A 168 14.69 18.28 -0.89
CA GLU A 168 15.99 18.26 -1.57
C GLU A 168 16.92 17.17 -1.06
N ASP A 169 17.09 17.06 0.25
CA ASP A 169 17.87 16.00 0.88
C ASP A 169 17.33 14.62 0.48
N GLN A 170 16.02 14.41 0.58
CA GLN A 170 15.41 13.13 0.25
C GLN A 170 15.47 12.79 -1.24
N LEU A 171 15.26 13.76 -2.15
CA LEU A 171 15.41 13.55 -3.58
C LEU A 171 16.84 13.15 -3.94
N GLU A 172 17.85 13.84 -3.39
CA GLU A 172 19.25 13.53 -3.68
C GLU A 172 19.62 12.12 -3.23
N ARG A 173 19.19 11.71 -2.03
CA ARG A 173 19.40 10.35 -1.50
C ARG A 173 18.65 9.30 -2.31
N SER A 174 17.42 9.58 -2.73
CA SER A 174 16.65 8.71 -3.61
C SER A 174 17.37 8.49 -4.95
N LEU A 175 17.92 9.55 -5.56
CA LEU A 175 18.73 9.46 -6.78
C LEU A 175 20.02 8.63 -6.57
N GLN A 176 20.65 8.72 -5.40
CA GLN A 176 21.81 7.88 -5.05
C GLN A 176 21.45 6.40 -4.87
N ARG A 177 20.37 6.09 -4.15
CA ARG A 177 19.90 4.70 -3.94
C ARG A 177 19.38 4.05 -5.23
N LEU A 178 18.64 4.80 -6.05
CA LEU A 178 18.22 4.34 -7.37
C LEU A 178 19.40 4.27 -8.35
N GLY A 179 20.44 5.07 -8.14
CA GLY A 179 21.56 5.22 -9.07
C GLY A 179 21.13 5.85 -10.37
N LEU A 180 20.29 6.88 -10.32
CA LEU A 180 19.74 7.60 -11.48
C LEU A 180 20.09 9.08 -11.39
N GLU A 181 20.24 9.74 -12.53
CA GLU A 181 20.31 11.21 -12.59
C GLU A 181 18.92 11.86 -12.52
N THR A 182 17.91 11.16 -13.06
CA THR A 182 16.54 11.66 -13.18
C THR A 182 15.52 10.57 -12.80
N VAL A 183 14.53 10.93 -12.00
CA VAL A 183 13.30 10.12 -11.82
C VAL A 183 12.16 10.71 -12.65
N ASP A 184 11.25 9.86 -13.14
CA ASP A 184 10.16 10.33 -13.99
C ASP A 184 9.12 11.10 -13.18
N VAL A 185 8.85 10.66 -11.95
CA VAL A 185 7.90 11.32 -11.05
C VAL A 185 8.42 11.33 -9.62
N PHE A 186 8.29 12.49 -8.98
CA PHE A 186 8.49 12.64 -7.53
C PHE A 186 7.20 13.09 -6.85
N LEU A 187 6.66 12.29 -5.92
CA LEU A 187 5.42 12.64 -5.22
C LEU A 187 5.68 13.16 -3.80
N LEU A 188 4.89 14.14 -3.37
CA LEU A 188 4.70 14.42 -1.94
C LEU A 188 3.92 13.26 -1.32
N HIS A 189 4.47 12.62 -0.29
CA HIS A 189 3.91 11.41 0.30
C HIS A 189 3.06 11.75 1.52
N ASN A 190 1.75 11.59 1.37
CA ASN A 190 0.70 11.77 2.37
C ASN A 190 0.80 13.08 3.16
N PRO A 191 0.79 14.24 2.49
CA PRO A 191 0.90 15.53 3.15
C PRO A 191 -0.20 15.78 4.19
N GLU A 192 -1.34 15.08 4.10
CA GLU A 192 -2.44 15.15 5.08
C GLU A 192 -2.03 14.85 6.54
N TYR A 193 -0.87 14.25 6.79
CA TYR A 193 -0.34 14.05 8.15
C TYR A 193 -0.19 15.36 8.92
N PHE A 194 0.06 16.47 8.22
CA PHE A 194 0.00 17.80 8.81
C PHE A 194 -1.39 18.10 9.36
N LEU A 195 -2.44 17.91 8.56
CA LEU A 195 -3.83 18.15 8.97
C LEU A 195 -4.22 17.21 10.12
N MET A 196 -3.88 15.93 10.05
CA MET A 196 -4.17 14.97 11.13
C MET A 196 -3.52 15.38 12.45
N ASP A 197 -2.29 15.90 12.41
CA ASP A 197 -1.62 16.42 13.60
C ASP A 197 -2.30 17.69 14.15
N ARG A 198 -2.69 18.62 13.25
CA ARG A 198 -3.42 19.84 13.64
C ARG A 198 -4.78 19.52 14.28
N GLU A 199 -5.47 18.50 13.77
CA GLU A 199 -6.72 17.99 14.35
C GLU A 199 -6.52 17.46 15.77
N LYS A 200 -5.49 16.63 15.99
CA LYS A 200 -5.12 16.12 17.33
C LYS A 200 -4.86 17.22 18.35
N HIS A 201 -4.36 18.37 17.89
CA HIS A 201 -4.03 19.53 18.72
C HIS A 201 -5.13 20.60 18.74
N ASN A 202 -6.35 20.28 18.28
CA ASN A 202 -7.53 21.16 18.30
C ASN A 202 -7.31 22.52 17.60
N VAL A 203 -6.47 22.56 16.56
CA VAL A 203 -6.32 23.77 15.72
C VAL A 203 -7.56 23.89 14.83
N SER A 204 -8.07 25.10 14.61
CA SER A 204 -9.25 25.28 13.75
C SER A 204 -8.98 24.83 12.31
N LYS A 205 -10.01 24.28 11.65
CA LYS A 205 -9.92 23.74 10.29
C LYS A 205 -9.43 24.80 9.31
N GLU A 206 -9.89 26.04 9.44
CA GLU A 206 -9.54 27.16 8.57
C GLU A 206 -8.05 27.45 8.62
N LYS A 207 -7.50 27.58 9.85
CA LYS A 207 -6.08 27.88 10.07
C LYS A 207 -5.18 26.73 9.64
N ALA A 208 -5.58 25.48 9.94
CA ALA A 208 -4.85 24.31 9.50
C ALA A 208 -4.84 24.19 7.96
N THR A 209 -5.99 24.44 7.32
CA THR A 209 -6.14 24.41 5.86
C THR A 209 -5.27 25.46 5.18
N GLU A 210 -5.25 26.69 5.69
CA GLU A 210 -4.41 27.77 5.17
C GLU A 210 -2.92 27.39 5.18
N GLN A 211 -2.42 26.96 6.35
CA GLN A 211 -1.01 26.52 6.49
C GLN A 211 -0.70 25.32 5.60
N TYR A 212 -1.61 24.35 5.53
CA TYR A 212 -1.44 23.15 4.73
C TYR A 212 -1.19 23.46 3.25
N TYR A 213 -2.04 24.29 2.65
CA TYR A 213 -1.91 24.62 1.24
C TYR A 213 -0.74 25.58 0.97
N GLU A 214 -0.33 26.41 1.93
CA GLU A 214 0.88 27.23 1.80
C GLU A 214 2.15 26.36 1.74
N ARG A 215 2.24 25.34 2.59
CA ARG A 215 3.34 24.36 2.55
C ARG A 215 3.41 23.63 1.20
N ILE A 216 2.26 23.31 0.61
CA ILE A 216 2.18 22.71 -0.72
C ILE A 216 2.64 23.69 -1.81
N ARG A 217 2.27 24.98 -1.76
CA ARG A 217 2.77 26.00 -2.69
C ARG A 217 4.29 26.06 -2.69
N ASN A 218 4.89 26.12 -1.51
CA ASN A 218 6.35 26.14 -1.37
C ASN A 218 7.02 24.88 -1.93
N SER A 219 6.41 23.71 -1.68
CA SER A 219 6.85 22.45 -2.26
C SER A 219 6.77 22.46 -3.78
N PHE A 220 5.70 22.99 -4.37
CA PHE A 220 5.50 23.02 -5.83
C PHE A 220 6.49 23.93 -6.52
N ARG A 221 6.77 25.13 -5.99
CA ARG A 221 7.84 26.00 -6.52
C ARG A 221 9.20 25.28 -6.55
N PHE A 222 9.53 24.58 -5.45
CA PHE A 222 10.73 23.78 -5.36
C PHE A 222 10.76 22.65 -6.40
N LEU A 223 9.65 21.92 -6.58
CA LEU A 223 9.57 20.82 -7.52
C LEU A 223 9.67 21.28 -8.98
N GLU A 224 9.09 22.44 -9.32
CA GLU A 224 9.27 23.07 -10.63
C GLU A 224 10.74 23.44 -10.89
N GLN A 225 11.44 23.93 -9.86
CA GLN A 225 12.87 24.17 -9.95
C GLN A 225 13.65 22.85 -10.17
N LYS A 226 13.29 21.75 -9.48
CA LYS A 226 13.93 20.44 -9.70
C LYS A 226 13.60 19.82 -11.06
N ARG A 227 12.45 20.18 -11.65
CA ARG A 227 12.11 19.87 -13.03
C ARG A 227 13.04 20.58 -14.00
N LYS A 228 13.25 21.89 -13.80
CA LYS A 228 14.19 22.70 -14.59
C LYS A 228 15.64 22.21 -14.50
N GLU A 229 16.04 21.71 -13.33
CA GLU A 229 17.36 21.08 -13.12
C GLU A 229 17.48 19.68 -13.76
N GLY A 230 16.39 19.11 -14.28
CA GLY A 230 16.37 17.78 -14.88
C GLY A 230 16.47 16.63 -13.87
N LYS A 231 16.31 16.88 -12.57
CA LYS A 231 16.31 15.82 -11.54
C LYS A 231 15.01 15.02 -11.52
N ILE A 232 13.91 15.66 -11.93
CA ILE A 232 12.59 15.03 -12.07
C ILE A 232 11.96 15.46 -13.38
N LEU A 233 11.12 14.62 -14.01
CA LEU A 233 10.32 15.06 -15.16
C LEU A 233 8.98 15.68 -14.75
N TYR A 234 8.33 15.04 -13.78
CA TYR A 234 7.03 15.45 -13.27
C TYR A 234 7.00 15.32 -11.75
N TYR A 235 5.98 15.91 -11.14
CA TYR A 235 5.69 15.72 -9.73
C TYR A 235 4.19 15.54 -9.49
N GLY A 236 3.87 15.19 -8.25
CA GLY A 236 2.49 14.89 -7.87
C GLY A 236 2.32 14.78 -6.37
N ILE A 237 1.14 14.30 -5.97
CA ILE A 237 0.82 14.02 -4.57
C ILE A 237 0.29 12.61 -4.47
N SER A 238 0.78 11.87 -3.48
CA SER A 238 0.14 10.67 -2.95
C SER A 238 -0.65 11.08 -1.72
N SER A 239 -1.98 10.93 -1.74
CA SER A 239 -2.81 11.18 -0.56
C SER A 239 -3.84 10.08 -0.39
N ASN A 240 -4.00 9.61 0.84
CA ASN A 240 -5.06 8.67 1.19
C ASN A 240 -6.44 9.32 1.17
N THR A 241 -6.48 10.65 1.26
CA THR A 241 -7.70 11.42 1.46
C THR A 241 -8.27 12.04 0.18
N PHE A 242 -7.61 11.87 -0.97
CA PHE A 242 -8.17 12.31 -2.25
C PHE A 242 -9.56 11.74 -2.53
N PRO A 243 -9.84 10.45 -2.24
CA PRO A 243 -11.17 9.89 -2.44
C PRO A 243 -12.14 10.23 -1.30
N GLU A 244 -11.81 11.09 -0.33
CA GLU A 244 -12.70 11.43 0.77
C GLU A 244 -13.57 12.66 0.48
N ASP A 245 -14.51 12.96 1.37
CA ASP A 245 -15.31 14.18 1.32
C ASP A 245 -14.42 15.40 1.63
N SER A 246 -14.49 16.44 0.80
CA SER A 246 -13.74 17.68 0.97
C SER A 246 -14.08 18.44 2.27
N GLU A 247 -15.21 18.13 2.89
CA GLU A 247 -15.61 18.72 4.16
C GLU A 247 -14.96 18.08 5.39
N LYS A 248 -14.31 16.91 5.25
CA LYS A 248 -13.52 16.36 6.35
C LYS A 248 -12.32 17.26 6.67
N TYR A 249 -11.95 17.29 7.96
CA TYR A 249 -10.84 18.11 8.44
C TYR A 249 -9.53 17.78 7.70
N THR A 250 -9.25 16.49 7.52
CA THR A 250 -8.00 15.97 6.99
C THR A 250 -7.98 15.81 5.47
N ALA A 251 -9.02 16.27 4.77
CA ALA A 251 -9.15 16.04 3.33
C ALA A 251 -8.19 16.90 2.49
N THR A 252 -7.46 16.23 1.59
CA THR A 252 -6.70 16.89 0.53
C THR A 252 -7.58 17.10 -0.70
N SER A 253 -7.93 18.35 -1.00
CA SER A 253 -8.82 18.70 -2.11
C SER A 253 -8.04 18.82 -3.42
N LEU A 254 -8.29 17.90 -4.36
CA LEU A 254 -7.67 17.95 -5.69
C LEU A 254 -8.00 19.25 -6.45
N ILE A 255 -9.21 19.79 -6.31
CA ILE A 255 -9.61 21.06 -6.92
C ILE A 255 -8.71 22.22 -6.44
N LYS A 256 -8.43 22.30 -5.13
CA LYS A 256 -7.52 23.30 -4.59
C LYS A 256 -6.07 23.10 -5.06
N ILE A 257 -5.62 21.84 -5.15
CA ILE A 257 -4.29 21.51 -5.67
C ILE A 257 -4.14 21.92 -7.14
N LEU A 258 -5.14 21.66 -7.98
CA LEU A 258 -5.15 22.07 -9.38
C LEU A 258 -5.03 23.59 -9.52
N LYS A 259 -5.78 24.33 -8.70
CA LYS A 259 -5.67 25.79 -8.66
C LYS A 259 -4.27 26.25 -8.27
N ILE A 260 -3.68 25.64 -7.23
CA ILE A 260 -2.30 25.95 -6.81
C ILE A 260 -1.29 25.65 -7.92
N ALA A 261 -1.40 24.49 -8.58
CA ALA A 261 -0.51 24.15 -9.69
C ALA A 261 -0.59 25.20 -10.81
N LYS A 262 -1.80 25.69 -11.13
CA LYS A 262 -2.00 26.75 -12.12
C LYS A 262 -1.44 28.10 -11.67
N GLU A 263 -1.69 28.50 -10.42
CA GLU A 263 -1.12 29.72 -9.82
C GLU A 263 0.41 29.72 -9.90
N ILE A 264 1.06 28.61 -9.55
CA ILE A 264 2.53 28.48 -9.63
C ILE A 264 3.03 28.43 -11.08
N GLN A 265 2.29 27.77 -11.98
CA GLN A 265 2.62 27.77 -13.40
C GLN A 265 2.67 29.21 -13.95
N ASP A 266 1.65 30.01 -13.66
CA ASP A 266 1.53 31.39 -14.12
C ASP A 266 2.57 32.29 -13.44
N GLU A 267 2.81 32.13 -12.14
CA GLU A 267 3.86 32.83 -11.37
C GLU A 267 5.24 32.63 -11.99
N LEU A 268 5.57 31.41 -12.41
CA LEU A 268 6.86 31.05 -12.97
C LEU A 268 6.94 31.23 -14.49
N GLY A 269 5.86 31.63 -15.16
CA GLY A 269 5.80 31.82 -16.61
C GLY A 269 6.03 30.53 -17.41
N LEU A 270 5.51 29.40 -16.94
CA LEU A 270 5.70 28.08 -17.56
C LEU A 270 4.58 27.77 -18.56
N ASP A 271 4.93 27.23 -19.74
CA ASP A 271 3.95 26.77 -20.73
C ASP A 271 3.09 25.61 -20.20
N GLU A 272 3.68 24.75 -19.38
CA GLU A 272 3.01 23.59 -18.77
C GLU A 272 3.50 23.38 -17.32
N SER A 273 2.55 23.10 -16.41
CA SER A 273 2.86 22.68 -15.05
C SER A 273 3.44 21.26 -15.00
N GLY A 274 4.36 21.05 -14.07
CA GLY A 274 5.00 19.77 -13.79
C GLY A 274 4.14 18.89 -12.90
N PHE A 275 3.08 19.45 -12.30
CA PHE A 275 2.08 18.67 -11.58
C PHE A 275 1.32 17.78 -12.57
N ALA A 276 1.51 16.47 -12.46
CA ALA A 276 1.06 15.54 -13.48
C ALA A 276 0.48 14.24 -12.91
N VAL A 277 0.65 13.94 -11.62
CA VAL A 277 0.34 12.62 -11.05
C VAL A 277 -0.40 12.71 -9.73
N VAL A 278 -1.44 11.88 -9.58
CA VAL A 278 -2.25 11.77 -8.37
C VAL A 278 -2.29 10.32 -7.94
N GLN A 279 -1.76 10.02 -6.76
CA GLN A 279 -1.79 8.68 -6.18
C GLN A 279 -2.79 8.62 -5.01
N PHE A 280 -3.68 7.63 -5.02
CA PHE A 280 -4.75 7.47 -4.04
C PHE A 280 -5.15 6.01 -3.85
N PRO A 281 -5.76 5.65 -2.71
CA PRO A 281 -6.19 4.29 -2.45
C PRO A 281 -7.41 3.92 -3.28
N GLY A 282 -7.39 2.71 -3.82
CA GLY A 282 -8.50 2.18 -4.58
C GLY A 282 -8.47 0.66 -4.61
N ASN A 283 -9.60 0.04 -4.26
CA ASN A 283 -9.83 -1.38 -4.41
C ASN A 283 -11.33 -1.68 -4.37
N LEU A 284 -11.71 -2.96 -4.47
CA LEU A 284 -13.11 -3.36 -4.53
C LEU A 284 -13.95 -2.95 -3.30
N LEU A 285 -13.30 -2.64 -2.17
CA LEU A 285 -13.96 -2.22 -0.93
C LEU A 285 -13.72 -0.73 -0.62
N GLU A 286 -12.52 -0.19 -0.87
CA GLU A 286 -12.22 1.24 -0.85
C GLU A 286 -12.56 1.86 -2.22
N ASN A 287 -13.86 2.01 -2.51
CA ASN A 287 -14.40 2.41 -3.81
C ASN A 287 -14.70 3.92 -3.95
N GLY A 288 -14.32 4.73 -2.96
CA GLY A 288 -14.68 6.16 -2.88
C GLY A 288 -14.18 7.03 -4.04
N PHE A 289 -13.22 6.53 -4.84
CA PHE A 289 -12.73 7.20 -6.04
C PHE A 289 -13.74 7.18 -7.20
N LEU A 290 -14.73 6.29 -7.14
CA LEU A 290 -15.85 6.22 -8.09
C LEU A 290 -17.06 7.05 -7.64
N ASP A 291 -17.07 7.59 -6.41
CA ASP A 291 -18.18 8.40 -5.91
C ASP A 291 -18.29 9.72 -6.72
N PRO A 292 -19.46 10.07 -7.26
CA PRO A 292 -19.66 11.28 -8.05
C PRO A 292 -19.81 12.55 -7.17
N LYS A 293 -18.86 12.78 -6.26
CA LYS A 293 -18.93 13.87 -5.25
C LYS A 293 -18.20 15.16 -5.63
N PHE A 294 -17.51 15.19 -6.76
CA PHE A 294 -16.80 16.37 -7.26
C PHE A 294 -17.67 17.05 -8.33
N GLU A 295 -18.70 17.77 -7.89
CA GLU A 295 -19.68 18.43 -8.78
C GLU A 295 -20.37 17.45 -9.75
N GLY A 296 -20.74 16.27 -9.22
CA GLY A 296 -21.34 15.18 -10.01
C GLY A 296 -20.33 14.29 -10.75
N LYS A 297 -19.03 14.61 -10.69
CA LYS A 297 -17.95 13.79 -11.25
C LYS A 297 -17.29 12.95 -10.17
N ASN A 298 -16.73 11.80 -10.59
CA ASN A 298 -15.88 11.01 -9.72
C ASN A 298 -14.41 11.48 -9.82
N LEU A 299 -13.56 10.98 -8.91
CA LEU A 299 -12.17 11.39 -8.81
C LEU A 299 -11.38 11.08 -10.10
N VAL A 300 -11.65 9.93 -10.72
CA VAL A 300 -10.95 9.50 -11.94
C VAL A 300 -11.26 10.45 -13.11
N SER A 301 -12.54 10.79 -13.29
CA SER A 301 -12.97 11.76 -14.31
C SER A 301 -12.31 13.13 -14.08
N LEU A 302 -12.27 13.62 -12.84
CA LEU A 302 -11.62 14.89 -12.51
C LEU A 302 -10.11 14.87 -12.83
N ILE A 303 -9.43 13.76 -12.58
CA ILE A 303 -8.01 13.58 -12.89
C ILE A 303 -7.78 13.61 -14.41
N HIS A 304 -8.58 12.87 -15.19
CA HIS A 304 -8.42 12.79 -16.65
C HIS A 304 -8.72 14.10 -17.36
N GLU A 305 -9.77 14.82 -16.94
CA GLU A 305 -10.12 16.12 -17.52
C GLU A 305 -9.00 17.17 -17.37
N ASN A 306 -8.13 16.98 -16.37
CA ASN A 306 -6.97 17.84 -16.14
C ASN A 306 -5.66 17.25 -16.68
N GLY A 307 -5.72 16.18 -17.49
CA GLY A 307 -4.54 15.57 -18.12
C GLY A 307 -3.54 14.96 -17.13
N LEU A 308 -4.03 14.54 -15.95
CA LEU A 308 -3.21 13.94 -14.89
C LEU A 308 -3.24 12.40 -14.97
N LEU A 309 -2.21 11.78 -14.40
CA LEU A 309 -2.08 10.33 -14.29
C LEU A 309 -2.62 9.83 -12.93
N PRO A 310 -3.69 9.02 -12.91
CA PRO A 310 -4.14 8.35 -11.69
C PRO A 310 -3.28 7.11 -11.39
N LEU A 311 -2.78 7.02 -10.15
CA LEU A 311 -2.13 5.84 -9.60
C LEU A 311 -2.94 5.29 -8.42
N ILE A 312 -3.40 4.04 -8.52
CA ILE A 312 -4.09 3.38 -7.41
C ILE A 312 -3.08 2.62 -6.54
N ASN A 313 -2.97 2.98 -5.26
CA ASN A 313 -2.29 2.15 -4.26
C ASN A 313 -3.31 1.27 -3.49
N ARG A 314 -2.79 0.28 -2.76
CA ARG A 314 -3.58 -0.72 -2.00
C ARG A 314 -4.62 -1.52 -2.82
N PRO A 315 -4.31 -1.98 -4.05
CA PRO A 315 -5.31 -2.67 -4.89
C PRO A 315 -5.86 -3.96 -4.28
N LEU A 316 -5.09 -4.62 -3.40
CA LEU A 316 -5.43 -5.92 -2.80
C LEU A 316 -5.46 -5.90 -1.26
N ASN A 317 -5.32 -4.74 -0.61
CA ASN A 317 -5.30 -4.63 0.86
C ASN A 317 -6.24 -3.50 1.28
N ALA A 318 -7.53 -3.80 1.32
CA ALA A 318 -8.56 -2.85 1.70
C ALA A 318 -8.44 -2.50 3.19
N ILE A 319 -8.58 -1.21 3.51
CA ILE A 319 -8.68 -0.74 4.89
C ILE A 319 -10.15 -0.45 5.20
N SER A 320 -10.71 -1.11 6.22
CA SER A 320 -12.07 -0.84 6.70
C SER A 320 -12.15 0.51 7.42
N SER A 321 -13.36 1.00 7.65
CA SER A 321 -13.62 2.19 8.50
C SER A 321 -13.06 2.06 9.92
N SER A 322 -12.93 0.82 10.43
CA SER A 322 -12.31 0.49 11.71
C SER A 322 -10.77 0.37 11.65
N GLY A 323 -10.13 0.70 10.52
CA GLY A 323 -8.68 0.66 10.34
C GLY A 323 -8.10 -0.73 9.99
N ASN A 324 -8.97 -1.70 9.75
CA ASN A 324 -8.59 -3.11 9.62
C ASN A 324 -8.25 -3.50 8.18
N ILE A 325 -7.20 -4.29 7.98
CA ILE A 325 -6.76 -4.69 6.64
C ILE A 325 -7.46 -5.99 6.21
N ARG A 326 -8.27 -5.90 5.16
CA ARG A 326 -8.85 -7.06 4.44
C ARG A 326 -8.10 -7.32 3.14
N ARG A 327 -7.54 -8.52 2.98
CA ARG A 327 -6.80 -8.91 1.78
C ARG A 327 -7.74 -9.47 0.71
N LEU A 328 -7.70 -8.90 -0.50
CA LEU A 328 -8.50 -9.31 -1.65
C LEU A 328 -7.79 -10.40 -2.46
N SER A 329 -7.54 -11.57 -1.82
CA SER A 329 -6.89 -12.71 -2.46
C SER A 329 -7.54 -14.02 -2.02
N TYR A 330 -8.10 -14.74 -2.99
CA TYR A 330 -8.79 -16.01 -2.83
C TYR A 330 -8.67 -16.79 -4.13
N ASP A 331 -8.41 -18.09 -4.03
CA ASP A 331 -8.29 -18.98 -5.18
C ASP A 331 -9.37 -20.08 -5.08
N PRO A 332 -10.41 -20.06 -5.92
CA PRO A 332 -11.50 -21.04 -5.85
C PRO A 332 -11.03 -22.47 -6.16
N LYS A 333 -9.83 -22.65 -6.73
CA LYS A 333 -9.27 -23.97 -7.02
C LYS A 333 -8.65 -24.63 -5.80
N LYS A 334 -8.36 -23.86 -4.74
CA LYS A 334 -7.84 -24.37 -3.47
C LYS A 334 -9.02 -24.71 -2.55
N LYS A 335 -9.37 -26.00 -2.46
CA LYS A 335 -10.49 -26.50 -1.64
C LYS A 335 -10.34 -26.10 -0.17
N SER A 336 -11.35 -25.46 0.41
CA SER A 336 -11.58 -25.42 1.87
C SER A 336 -12.88 -26.20 2.15
N GLY A 337 -12.78 -27.41 2.69
CA GLY A 337 -13.95 -28.20 3.10
C GLY A 337 -14.59 -27.68 4.39
N ASP A 338 -15.47 -28.49 5.02
CA ASP A 338 -16.14 -28.28 6.32
C ASP A 338 -15.20 -28.20 7.55
N VAL A 339 -13.98 -27.70 7.35
CA VAL A 339 -12.93 -27.56 8.37
C VAL A 339 -13.38 -26.62 9.48
N MET A 340 -14.16 -25.58 9.16
CA MET A 340 -14.62 -24.60 10.16
C MET A 340 -15.59 -25.18 11.19
N LEU A 341 -16.51 -26.05 10.77
CA LEU A 341 -17.42 -26.73 11.69
C LEU A 341 -16.64 -27.64 12.65
N LEU A 342 -15.71 -28.44 12.11
CA LEU A 342 -14.84 -29.31 12.89
C LEU A 342 -13.94 -28.54 13.87
N LEU A 343 -13.44 -27.36 13.50
CA LEU A 343 -12.64 -26.52 14.38
C LEU A 343 -13.50 -25.93 15.52
N LYS A 344 -14.75 -25.52 15.25
CA LYS A 344 -15.68 -25.08 16.31
C LYS A 344 -15.99 -26.21 17.29
N GLU A 345 -16.31 -27.40 16.80
CA GLU A 345 -16.56 -28.57 17.64
C GLU A 345 -15.35 -28.90 18.52
N ARG A 346 -14.13 -28.82 17.98
CA ARG A 346 -12.90 -29.01 18.76
C ARG A 346 -12.69 -27.93 19.83
N LEU A 347 -12.99 -26.66 19.53
CA LEU A 347 -12.92 -25.58 20.51
C LEU A 347 -13.93 -25.79 21.64
N GLU A 348 -15.16 -26.24 21.35
CA GLU A 348 -16.15 -26.54 22.39
C GLU A 348 -15.69 -27.68 23.31
N VAL A 349 -15.08 -28.74 22.77
CA VAL A 349 -14.50 -29.82 23.60
C VAL A 349 -13.42 -29.27 24.54
N ILE A 350 -12.61 -28.31 24.09
CA ILE A 350 -11.60 -27.65 24.92
C ILE A 350 -12.26 -26.76 25.99
N TYR A 351 -13.31 -26.03 25.63
CA TYR A 351 -14.06 -25.20 26.57
C TYR A 351 -14.70 -26.05 27.69
N GLU A 352 -15.27 -27.20 27.36
CA GLU A 352 -15.80 -28.14 28.36
C GLU A 352 -14.70 -28.71 29.27
N ARG A 353 -13.49 -28.96 28.74
CA ARG A 353 -12.33 -29.40 29.54
C ARG A 353 -11.80 -28.29 30.44
N GLU A 354 -11.75 -27.05 29.95
CA GLU A 354 -11.41 -25.88 30.77
C GLU A 354 -12.37 -25.75 31.94
N GLU A 355 -13.69 -25.84 31.70
CA GLU A 355 -14.70 -25.71 32.77
C GLU A 355 -14.50 -26.78 33.87
N LYS A 356 -14.21 -28.02 33.48
CA LYS A 356 -13.86 -29.10 34.43
C LYS A 356 -12.56 -28.82 35.18
N SER A 357 -11.55 -28.29 34.50
CA SER A 357 -10.25 -27.97 35.12
C SER A 357 -10.39 -26.85 36.15
N LEU A 358 -11.29 -25.90 35.89
CA LEU A 358 -11.53 -24.74 36.73
C LEU A 358 -12.54 -24.99 37.86
N SER A 359 -13.23 -26.14 37.89
CA SER A 359 -14.22 -26.46 38.93
C SER A 359 -13.60 -26.61 40.34
N ILE A 360 -12.29 -26.73 40.44
CA ILE A 360 -11.55 -26.72 41.71
C ILE A 360 -11.52 -25.34 42.38
N LEU A 361 -11.80 -24.28 41.62
CA LEU A 361 -11.77 -22.91 42.12
C LEU A 361 -13.13 -22.56 42.77
N PRO A 362 -13.15 -21.76 43.86
CA PRO A 362 -14.40 -21.36 44.51
C PRO A 362 -15.35 -20.63 43.53
N GLN A 363 -16.65 -20.89 43.63
CA GLN A 363 -17.65 -20.17 42.84
C GLN A 363 -17.52 -18.65 43.03
N GLY A 364 -17.49 -17.91 41.92
CA GLY A 364 -17.32 -16.45 41.91
C GLY A 364 -15.89 -15.94 42.02
N SER A 365 -14.88 -16.82 42.17
CA SER A 365 -13.46 -16.43 42.16
C SER A 365 -12.91 -16.18 40.75
N ILE A 366 -13.58 -16.70 39.72
CA ILE A 366 -13.19 -16.61 38.32
C ILE A 366 -14.00 -15.50 37.65
N LYS A 367 -13.32 -14.43 37.25
CA LYS A 367 -13.95 -13.35 36.47
C LYS A 367 -13.80 -13.55 34.96
N TYR A 368 -12.69 -14.16 34.54
CA TYR A 368 -12.32 -14.37 33.15
C TYR A 368 -11.64 -15.74 33.03
N THR A 369 -11.95 -16.49 31.97
CA THR A 369 -11.35 -17.76 31.53
C THR A 369 -10.88 -17.64 30.08
N PHE A 370 -10.16 -18.65 29.57
CA PHE A 370 -9.82 -18.71 28.15
C PHE A 370 -11.05 -18.57 27.26
N ARG A 371 -12.10 -19.37 27.48
CA ARG A 371 -13.37 -19.30 26.75
C ARG A 371 -13.95 -17.88 26.76
N THR A 372 -14.19 -17.33 27.96
CA THR A 372 -14.90 -16.03 28.09
C THR A 372 -14.14 -14.85 27.49
N VAL A 373 -12.81 -14.95 27.35
CA VAL A 373 -11.97 -13.90 26.75
C VAL A 373 -11.82 -14.11 25.24
N ILE A 374 -11.79 -15.36 24.76
CA ILE A 374 -11.58 -15.66 23.34
C ILE A 374 -12.90 -15.67 22.56
N GLU A 375 -13.93 -16.37 23.06
CA GLU A 375 -15.17 -16.65 22.33
C GLU A 375 -15.87 -15.38 21.80
N PRO A 376 -15.97 -14.26 22.55
CA PRO A 376 -16.57 -13.03 22.03
C PRO A 376 -15.81 -12.40 20.85
N TYR A 377 -14.50 -12.66 20.76
CA TYR A 377 -13.60 -12.09 19.75
C TYR A 377 -13.19 -13.10 18.67
N LEU A 378 -13.61 -14.36 18.78
CA LEU A 378 -13.21 -15.45 17.89
C LEU A 378 -13.50 -15.10 16.43
N ASP A 379 -14.69 -14.56 16.18
CA ASP A 379 -15.12 -14.11 14.86
C ASP A 379 -14.67 -12.69 14.49
N GLN A 380 -13.89 -12.03 15.34
CA GLN A 380 -13.37 -10.68 15.12
C GLN A 380 -11.89 -10.67 14.73
N PHE A 381 -11.18 -11.78 14.92
CA PHE A 381 -9.79 -11.91 14.48
C PHE A 381 -9.65 -11.86 12.95
N GLN A 382 -8.69 -11.09 12.48
CA GLN A 382 -8.52 -10.76 11.06
C GLN A 382 -7.33 -11.45 10.40
N ASN A 383 -6.35 -11.86 11.19
CA ASN A 383 -5.16 -12.56 10.72
C ASN A 383 -4.41 -13.08 11.94
N GLN A 384 -3.38 -13.88 11.68
CA GLN A 384 -2.54 -14.46 12.71
C GLN A 384 -1.86 -13.42 13.60
N ASN A 385 -1.44 -12.28 13.05
CA ASN A 385 -0.80 -11.24 13.85
C ASN A 385 -1.78 -10.56 14.82
N HIS A 386 -3.03 -10.32 14.40
CA HIS A 386 -4.07 -9.77 15.29
C HIS A 386 -4.36 -10.76 16.43
N LEU A 387 -4.48 -12.05 16.11
CA LEU A 387 -4.61 -13.09 17.12
C LEU A 387 -3.43 -13.08 18.10
N ASN A 388 -2.19 -13.10 17.60
CA ASN A 388 -0.99 -13.11 18.45
C ASN A 388 -0.89 -11.87 19.35
N GLN A 389 -1.17 -10.68 18.82
CA GLN A 389 -1.16 -9.45 19.61
C GLN A 389 -2.24 -9.46 20.70
N PHE A 390 -3.43 -9.97 20.40
CA PHE A 390 -4.51 -10.13 21.39
C PHE A 390 -4.14 -11.16 22.45
N LEU A 391 -3.55 -12.28 22.03
CA LEU A 391 -3.05 -13.30 22.95
C LEU A 391 -2.00 -12.72 23.91
N GLU A 392 -0.99 -12.02 23.39
CA GLU A 392 0.09 -11.42 24.17
C GLU A 392 -0.40 -10.32 25.14
N ARG A 393 -1.24 -9.41 24.67
CA ARG A 393 -1.63 -8.21 25.43
C ARG A 393 -2.80 -8.45 26.38
N THR A 394 -3.69 -9.39 26.06
CA THR A 394 -4.95 -9.57 26.78
C THR A 394 -5.06 -10.95 27.40
N VAL A 395 -4.85 -12.02 26.63
CA VAL A 395 -5.17 -13.37 27.07
C VAL A 395 -4.10 -13.94 28.01
N ILE A 396 -2.83 -13.86 27.64
CA ILE A 396 -1.71 -14.43 28.41
C ILE A 396 -1.65 -13.90 29.86
N PRO A 397 -1.78 -12.59 30.13
CA PRO A 397 -1.79 -12.08 31.51
C PRO A 397 -2.91 -12.67 32.36
N ILE A 398 -4.10 -12.88 31.78
CA ILE A 398 -5.25 -13.48 32.46
C ILE A 398 -4.99 -14.97 32.73
N LEU A 399 -4.50 -15.70 31.74
CA LEU A 399 -4.21 -17.14 31.87
C LEU A 399 -3.11 -17.41 32.89
N GLN A 400 -2.07 -16.59 32.96
CA GLN A 400 -1.00 -16.73 33.96
C GLN A 400 -1.54 -16.64 35.40
N GLN A 401 -2.49 -15.74 35.65
CA GLN A 401 -3.15 -15.64 36.94
C GLN A 401 -3.99 -16.89 37.27
N LEU A 402 -4.76 -17.38 36.29
CA LEU A 402 -5.56 -18.60 36.46
C LEU A 402 -4.69 -19.83 36.70
N ILE A 403 -3.63 -20.01 35.91
CA ILE A 403 -2.67 -21.12 36.05
C ILE A 403 -2.09 -21.13 37.48
N SER A 404 -1.73 -19.97 38.04
CA SER A 404 -1.22 -19.89 39.41
C SER A 404 -2.28 -20.24 40.46
N GLN A 405 -3.54 -19.83 40.25
CA GLN A 405 -4.64 -20.17 41.16
C GLN A 405 -4.97 -21.66 41.13
N VAL A 406 -4.97 -22.26 39.94
CA VAL A 406 -5.16 -23.70 39.73
C VAL A 406 -4.05 -24.49 40.43
N GLU A 407 -2.79 -24.08 40.30
CA GLU A 407 -1.67 -24.72 41.02
C GLU A 407 -1.84 -24.63 42.54
N LYS A 408 -2.21 -23.44 43.05
CA LYS A 408 -2.33 -23.20 44.48
C LYS A 408 -3.39 -24.07 45.16
N LEU A 409 -4.49 -24.38 44.46
CA LEU A 409 -5.64 -25.09 45.01
C LEU A 409 -5.70 -26.58 44.58
N GLY A 410 -5.31 -26.89 43.35
CA GLY A 410 -5.33 -28.24 42.77
C GLY A 410 -3.97 -28.93 42.66
N GLY A 411 -2.88 -28.23 43.01
CA GLY A 411 -1.51 -28.73 42.92
C GLY A 411 -0.95 -28.76 41.50
N GLN A 412 0.30 -29.20 41.37
CA GLN A 412 1.04 -29.23 40.10
C GLN A 412 0.38 -30.11 39.04
N LYS A 413 -0.34 -31.16 39.45
CA LYS A 413 -1.05 -32.04 38.51
C LYS A 413 -2.20 -31.31 37.81
N ALA A 414 -3.05 -30.60 38.57
CA ALA A 414 -4.15 -29.81 38.01
C ALA A 414 -3.62 -28.65 37.14
N GLN A 415 -2.51 -28.05 37.55
CA GLN A 415 -1.83 -27.02 36.75
C GLN A 415 -1.37 -27.57 35.38
N ALA A 416 -0.73 -28.75 35.38
CA ALA A 416 -0.26 -29.38 34.15
C ALA A 416 -1.41 -29.74 33.21
N GLU A 417 -2.51 -30.31 33.74
CA GLU A 417 -3.71 -30.65 32.96
C GLU A 417 -4.38 -29.39 32.34
N TYR A 418 -4.39 -28.28 33.07
CA TYR A 418 -4.93 -27.02 32.54
C TYR A 418 -4.02 -26.41 31.46
N ILE A 419 -2.69 -26.41 31.67
CA ILE A 419 -1.72 -25.95 30.66
C ILE A 419 -1.82 -26.81 29.39
N GLU A 420 -1.98 -28.13 29.50
CA GLU A 420 -2.18 -29.02 28.36
C GLU A 420 -3.43 -28.65 27.56
N THR A 421 -4.55 -28.41 28.25
CA THR A 421 -5.79 -27.94 27.62
C THR A 421 -5.60 -26.62 26.84
N LEU A 422 -4.86 -25.66 27.41
CA LEU A 422 -4.56 -24.39 26.75
C LEU A 422 -3.62 -24.55 25.54
N ASN A 423 -2.62 -25.43 25.64
CA ASN A 423 -1.70 -25.72 24.55
C ASN A 423 -2.38 -26.42 23.36
N GLU A 424 -3.39 -27.25 23.62
CA GLU A 424 -4.24 -27.83 22.56
C GLU A 424 -5.09 -26.76 21.85
N ALA A 425 -5.49 -25.71 22.58
CA ALA A 425 -6.39 -24.68 22.08
C ALA A 425 -5.74 -23.74 21.05
N LEU A 426 -4.47 -23.38 21.28
CA LEU A 426 -3.76 -22.41 20.43
C LEU A 426 -3.78 -22.83 18.95
N PRO A 427 -3.26 -24.00 18.55
CA PRO A 427 -3.22 -24.41 17.14
C PRO A 427 -4.60 -24.44 16.48
N ILE A 428 -5.65 -24.78 17.24
CA ILE A 428 -7.03 -24.81 16.75
C ILE A 428 -7.53 -23.37 16.49
N LEU A 429 -7.22 -22.42 17.37
CA LEU A 429 -7.52 -21.00 17.14
C LEU A 429 -6.78 -20.43 15.93
N GLU A 430 -5.49 -20.73 15.79
CA GLU A 430 -4.70 -20.29 14.63
C GLU A 430 -5.32 -20.81 13.32
N GLN A 431 -5.68 -22.11 13.30
CA GLN A 431 -6.36 -22.73 12.17
C GLN A 431 -7.73 -22.11 11.92
N TYR A 432 -8.50 -21.80 12.97
CA TYR A 432 -9.82 -21.18 12.84
C TYR A 432 -9.71 -19.80 12.20
N VAL A 433 -8.84 -18.92 12.72
CA VAL A 433 -8.62 -17.58 12.17
C VAL A 433 -8.14 -17.66 10.73
N PHE A 434 -7.28 -18.63 10.40
CA PHE A 434 -6.85 -18.88 9.02
C PHE A 434 -8.01 -19.27 8.10
N GLN A 435 -8.84 -20.24 8.51
CA GLN A 435 -9.96 -20.74 7.70
C GLN A 435 -11.09 -19.72 7.57
N LYS A 436 -11.40 -18.97 8.63
CA LYS A 436 -12.39 -17.88 8.60
C LYS A 436 -12.02 -16.81 7.58
N ASN A 437 -10.75 -16.44 7.56
CA ASN A 437 -10.24 -15.50 6.56
C ASN A 437 -10.35 -16.00 5.12
N ILE A 438 -10.42 -17.32 4.89
CA ILE A 438 -10.68 -17.89 3.57
C ILE A 438 -12.17 -17.80 3.25
N LEU A 439 -13.05 -18.14 4.20
CA LEU A 439 -14.50 -18.05 4.03
C LEU A 439 -14.99 -16.63 3.72
N ASP A 440 -14.57 -15.62 4.48
CA ASP A 440 -14.97 -14.23 4.25
C ASP A 440 -14.64 -13.77 2.82
N ARG A 441 -13.53 -14.25 2.26
CA ARG A 441 -13.11 -13.94 0.89
C ARG A 441 -13.88 -14.75 -0.16
N SER A 442 -14.31 -15.96 0.18
CA SER A 442 -15.18 -16.76 -0.70
C SER A 442 -16.55 -16.11 -0.86
N GLU A 443 -17.15 -15.55 0.20
CA GLU A 443 -18.44 -14.85 0.10
C GLU A 443 -18.33 -13.59 -0.77
N LEU A 444 -17.26 -12.80 -0.57
CA LEU A 444 -16.96 -11.65 -1.42
C LEU A 444 -16.76 -12.08 -2.88
N TYR A 445 -16.04 -13.18 -3.13
CA TYR A 445 -15.83 -13.75 -4.46
C TYR A 445 -17.17 -14.10 -5.13
N GLU A 446 -18.08 -14.78 -4.42
CA GLU A 446 -19.41 -15.12 -4.92
C GLU A 446 -20.26 -13.86 -5.21
N LYS A 447 -20.21 -12.83 -4.37
CA LYS A 447 -20.88 -11.55 -4.63
C LYS A 447 -20.37 -10.90 -5.92
N ILE A 448 -19.06 -10.91 -6.15
CA ILE A 448 -18.44 -10.38 -7.36
C ILE A 448 -18.86 -11.18 -8.59
N LEU A 449 -18.89 -12.51 -8.51
CA LEU A 449 -19.31 -13.36 -9.63
C LEU A 449 -20.80 -13.19 -9.98
N LYS A 450 -21.67 -12.90 -9.00
CA LYS A 450 -23.08 -12.55 -9.29
C LYS A 450 -23.19 -11.31 -10.17
N CYS A 451 -22.32 -10.31 -9.97
CA CYS A 451 -22.25 -9.12 -10.83
C CYS A 451 -21.50 -9.39 -12.14
N TYR A 452 -20.44 -10.21 -12.10
CA TYR A 452 -19.55 -10.46 -13.23
C TYR A 452 -19.27 -11.96 -13.46
N PRO A 453 -20.26 -12.74 -13.96
CA PRO A 453 -20.14 -14.20 -14.06
C PRO A 453 -19.01 -14.69 -14.98
N LYS A 454 -18.61 -13.87 -15.96
CA LYS A 454 -17.56 -14.20 -16.93
C LYS A 454 -16.18 -14.47 -16.31
N TYR A 455 -15.95 -14.06 -15.06
CA TYR A 455 -14.69 -14.29 -14.35
C TYR A 455 -14.68 -15.57 -13.51
N GLN A 456 -15.68 -16.45 -13.68
CA GLN A 456 -15.71 -17.75 -13.02
C GLN A 456 -14.37 -18.47 -13.18
N GLY A 457 -13.80 -18.93 -12.06
CA GLY A 457 -12.54 -19.69 -12.04
C GLY A 457 -11.26 -18.86 -12.10
N TRP A 458 -11.37 -17.52 -12.24
CA TRP A 458 -10.26 -16.61 -11.95
C TRP A 458 -10.09 -16.48 -10.44
N ASN A 459 -8.87 -16.21 -9.98
CA ASN A 459 -8.64 -15.89 -8.57
C ASN A 459 -9.08 -14.44 -8.28
N LEU A 460 -9.40 -14.14 -7.02
CA LEU A 460 -9.91 -12.83 -6.61
C LEU A 460 -8.90 -11.69 -6.88
N SER A 461 -7.60 -11.95 -6.78
CA SER A 461 -6.57 -10.95 -7.06
C SER A 461 -6.59 -10.53 -8.53
N THR A 462 -6.65 -11.47 -9.47
CA THR A 462 -6.77 -11.20 -10.90
C THR A 462 -8.07 -10.45 -11.21
N ILE A 463 -9.20 -10.85 -10.61
CA ILE A 463 -10.48 -10.15 -10.83
C ILE A 463 -10.39 -8.70 -10.32
N ALA A 464 -9.87 -8.48 -9.11
CA ALA A 464 -9.71 -7.15 -8.54
C ALA A 464 -8.81 -6.27 -9.43
N LEU A 465 -7.66 -6.79 -9.88
CA LEU A 465 -6.78 -6.08 -10.81
C LEU A 465 -7.48 -5.76 -12.13
N HIS A 466 -8.22 -6.73 -12.68
CA HIS A 466 -8.95 -6.56 -13.93
C HIS A 466 -9.99 -5.46 -13.87
N LEU A 467 -10.75 -5.43 -12.79
CA LEU A 467 -11.76 -4.42 -12.57
C LEU A 467 -11.13 -3.05 -12.33
N LEU A 468 -10.06 -2.94 -11.54
CA LEU A 468 -9.41 -1.66 -11.25
C LEU A 468 -8.83 -0.98 -12.50
N HIS A 469 -8.09 -1.68 -13.35
CA HIS A 469 -7.50 -1.07 -14.54
C HIS A 469 -8.53 -0.82 -15.67
N SER A 470 -9.68 -1.49 -15.61
CA SER A 470 -10.85 -1.17 -16.44
C SER A 470 -11.51 0.13 -15.95
N SER A 471 -11.72 0.28 -14.65
CA SER A 471 -12.28 1.50 -14.04
C SER A 471 -11.41 2.73 -14.23
N LEU A 472 -10.09 2.56 -14.24
CA LEU A 472 -9.15 3.67 -14.40
C LEU A 472 -9.04 4.17 -15.84
N GLY A 473 -9.45 3.41 -16.86
CA GLY A 473 -9.15 3.76 -18.25
C GLY A 473 -7.64 3.99 -18.45
N GLU A 474 -7.22 5.24 -18.63
CA GLU A 474 -5.82 5.65 -18.67
C GLU A 474 -5.28 5.89 -17.26
N GLY A 475 -4.68 4.86 -16.67
CA GLY A 475 -4.19 4.89 -15.30
C GLY A 475 -3.40 3.65 -14.92
N VAL A 476 -2.80 3.67 -13.73
CA VAL A 476 -1.92 2.59 -13.26
C VAL A 476 -2.34 2.05 -11.91
N VAL A 477 -2.40 0.73 -11.80
CA VAL A 477 -2.61 0.02 -10.53
C VAL A 477 -1.27 -0.42 -9.95
N LEU A 478 -0.97 -0.02 -8.72
CA LEU A 478 0.31 -0.30 -8.05
C LEU A 478 0.24 -1.63 -7.29
N LEU A 479 0.72 -2.71 -7.91
CA LEU A 479 0.70 -4.04 -7.31
C LEU A 479 2.04 -4.38 -6.66
N GLY A 480 2.00 -4.78 -5.38
CA GLY A 480 3.15 -5.36 -4.68
C GLY A 480 3.53 -6.74 -5.20
N MET A 481 4.18 -6.80 -6.37
CA MET A 481 4.58 -8.04 -7.06
C MET A 481 5.82 -8.70 -6.42
N ARG A 482 5.77 -8.95 -5.11
CA ARG A 482 6.90 -9.53 -4.35
C ARG A 482 7.24 -10.98 -4.71
N ARG A 483 6.41 -11.64 -5.51
CA ARG A 483 6.57 -13.05 -5.94
C ARG A 483 6.27 -13.17 -7.43
N GLU A 484 6.91 -14.13 -8.09
CA GLU A 484 6.66 -14.42 -9.51
C GLU A 484 5.20 -14.79 -9.79
N GLU A 485 4.53 -15.47 -8.85
CA GLU A 485 3.08 -15.76 -8.93
C GLU A 485 2.25 -14.48 -9.05
N TYR A 486 2.62 -13.40 -8.34
CA TYR A 486 1.89 -12.14 -8.37
C TYR A 486 2.10 -11.40 -9.70
N VAL A 487 3.28 -11.56 -10.33
CA VAL A 487 3.54 -11.06 -11.68
C VAL A 487 2.66 -11.79 -12.70
N LYS A 488 2.51 -13.11 -12.55
CA LYS A 488 1.64 -13.93 -13.40
C LYS A 488 0.16 -13.58 -13.23
N ASP A 489 -0.31 -13.35 -12.00
CA ASP A 489 -1.67 -12.87 -11.74
C ASP A 489 -1.93 -11.52 -12.40
N ALA A 490 -0.96 -10.60 -12.34
CA ALA A 490 -1.04 -9.29 -13.00
C ALA A 490 -1.12 -9.42 -14.52
N SER A 491 -0.24 -10.23 -15.12
CA SER A 491 -0.24 -10.54 -16.56
C SER A 491 -1.59 -11.15 -16.96
N PHE A 492 -2.08 -12.14 -16.22
CA PHE A 492 -3.36 -12.81 -16.49
C PHE A 492 -4.57 -11.87 -16.41
N SER A 493 -4.50 -10.79 -15.61
CA SER A 493 -5.59 -9.81 -15.48
C SER A 493 -5.93 -9.05 -16.76
N PHE A 494 -5.13 -9.13 -17.82
CA PHE A 494 -5.46 -8.58 -19.14
C PHE A 494 -6.25 -9.54 -20.03
N GLY A 495 -6.47 -10.79 -19.60
CA GLY A 495 -7.05 -11.88 -20.38
C GLY A 495 -8.54 -11.81 -20.68
N ALA A 496 -9.18 -10.67 -20.44
CA ALA A 496 -10.57 -10.38 -20.77
C ALA A 496 -10.66 -8.96 -21.34
N PRO A 497 -11.67 -8.63 -22.18
CA PRO A 497 -11.85 -7.28 -22.69
C PRO A 497 -12.18 -6.31 -21.55
N ALA A 498 -11.98 -5.01 -21.80
CA ALA A 498 -12.34 -3.95 -20.85
C ALA A 498 -13.78 -4.12 -20.37
N ASN A 499 -14.00 -3.99 -19.06
CA ASN A 499 -15.32 -4.10 -18.49
C ASN A 499 -15.91 -2.71 -18.24
N ASP A 500 -17.15 -2.49 -18.68
CA ASP A 500 -17.91 -1.33 -18.23
C ASP A 500 -18.37 -1.59 -16.79
N ILE A 501 -17.86 -0.80 -15.85
CA ILE A 501 -18.03 -1.04 -14.43
C ILE A 501 -19.07 -0.06 -13.91
N GLN A 502 -20.20 -0.62 -13.47
CA GLN A 502 -21.26 0.15 -12.84
C GLN A 502 -20.86 0.40 -11.38
N TYR A 503 -20.75 1.67 -10.99
CA TYR A 503 -20.46 2.07 -9.61
C TYR A 503 -21.35 1.36 -8.58
N GLN A 504 -22.63 1.14 -8.92
CA GLN A 504 -23.61 0.45 -8.08
C GLN A 504 -23.26 -1.02 -7.79
N ASP A 505 -22.45 -1.67 -8.64
CA ASP A 505 -22.01 -3.04 -8.36
C ASP A 505 -21.00 -3.07 -7.21
N TRP A 506 -20.09 -2.10 -7.15
CA TRP A 506 -19.06 -2.07 -6.12
C TRP A 506 -19.62 -1.73 -4.74
N LYS A 507 -20.76 -1.02 -4.69
CA LYS A 507 -21.52 -0.82 -3.45
C LYS A 507 -22.12 -2.12 -2.89
N LYS A 508 -22.34 -3.14 -3.71
CA LYS A 508 -22.82 -4.45 -3.27
C LYS A 508 -21.72 -5.33 -2.65
N PHE A 509 -20.46 -4.93 -2.80
CA PHE A 509 -19.31 -5.67 -2.26
C PHE A 509 -18.96 -5.27 -0.83
N GLU A 510 -19.59 -4.23 -0.29
CA GLU A 510 -19.44 -3.84 1.12
C GLU A 510 -19.87 -5.02 2.02
N VAL A 511 -18.99 -5.42 2.94
CA VAL A 511 -19.20 -6.51 3.91
C VAL A 511 -19.12 -5.97 5.31
#